data_AF-A0A1A8CUR3-F1
#
_entry.id   AF-A0A1A8CUR3-F1
#
_cell.length_a   1.000
_cell.length_b   1.000
_cell.length_c   1.000
_cell.angle_alpha   90.00
_cell.angle_beta   90.00
_cell.angle_gamma   90.00
#
_symmetry.space_group_name_H-M   'P 1'
#
loop_
_entity.id
_entity.type
_entity.pdbx_description
1 polymer ?
#
loop_
_entity_poly.entity_id
_entity_poly.type
_entity_poly.pdbx_seq_one_letter_code
_entity_poly.pdbx_strand_id
1 'polypeptide(L)'
;LKGAYDPTPDLEEMKREKDEADKEPRVSILSLIFSSVYRQQLFVALMMHLSQQLSGINAIFYYSTAIFAQAGVSQPVYATIGVGVINTVFTLVSVALVDKAGRR
;
A
#
# COMPACT_ATOMS: atom_id res chain seq x y z
N LEU A 1 6.35 33.71 -33.55
CA LEU A 1 7.44 33.58 -32.55
C LEU A 1 6.77 33.48 -31.19
N LYS A 2 6.58 32.27 -30.65
CA LYS A 2 6.10 32.11 -29.27
C LYS A 2 7.16 32.77 -28.38
N GLY A 3 6.77 33.85 -27.70
CA GLY A 3 7.66 34.59 -26.80
C GLY A 3 8.32 33.65 -25.80
N ALA A 4 9.55 33.97 -25.40
CA ALA A 4 10.28 33.19 -24.42
C ALA A 4 9.39 32.94 -23.20
N TYR A 5 9.24 31.67 -22.81
CA TYR A 5 8.51 31.28 -21.61
C TYR A 5 9.18 31.93 -20.40
N ASP A 6 8.43 32.73 -19.65
CA ASP A 6 8.90 33.32 -18.41
C ASP A 6 8.52 32.38 -17.24
N PRO A 7 9.50 31.72 -16.59
CA PRO A 7 9.24 30.78 -15.50
C PRO A 7 9.04 31.48 -14.14
N THR A 8 9.19 32.81 -14.08
CA THR A 8 9.06 33.58 -12.83
C THR A 8 7.73 33.36 -12.09
N PRO A 9 6.54 33.37 -12.73
CA PRO A 9 5.28 33.11 -12.03
C PRO A 9 5.20 31.71 -11.41
N ASP A 10 5.61 30.66 -12.13
CA ASP A 10 5.64 29.29 -11.60
C ASP A 10 6.59 29.17 -10.41
N LEU A 11 7.74 29.85 -10.47
CA LEU A 11 8.72 29.87 -9.37
C LEU A 11 8.16 30.58 -8.13
N GLU A 12 7.33 31.61 -8.30
CA GLU A 12 6.65 32.27 -7.19
C GLU A 12 5.53 31.41 -6.61
N GLU A 13 4.78 30.70 -7.45
CA GLU A 13 3.74 29.76 -7.02
C GLU A 13 4.34 28.58 -6.24
N MET A 14 5.39 27.93 -6.75
CA MET A 14 6.12 26.87 -6.05
C MET A 14 6.73 27.35 -4.73
N LYS A 15 7.20 28.61 -4.65
CA LYS A 15 7.71 29.19 -3.40
C LYS A 15 6.58 29.36 -2.37
N ARG A 16 5.41 29.84 -2.79
CA ARG A 16 4.25 29.99 -1.91
C ARG A 16 3.77 28.66 -1.37
N GLU A 17 3.62 27.65 -2.23
CA GLU A 17 3.24 26.28 -1.81
C GLU A 17 4.25 25.69 -0.81
N LYS A 18 5.55 25.92 -1.03
CA LYS A 18 6.59 25.45 -0.13
C LYS A 18 6.55 26.17 1.22
N ASP A 19 6.36 27.49 1.23
CA ASP A 19 6.24 28.29 2.45
C ASP A 19 4.96 27.91 3.24
N GLU A 20 3.90 27.50 2.56
CA GLU A 20 2.68 26.96 3.17
C GLU A 20 2.91 25.55 3.75
N ALA A 21 3.56 24.66 3.01
CA ALA A 21 3.92 23.32 3.47
C ALA A 21 4.94 23.33 4.64
N ASP A 22 5.80 24.34 4.71
CA ASP A 22 6.76 24.52 5.81
C ASP A 22 6.09 25.09 7.08
N LYS A 23 4.90 25.72 6.97
CA LYS A 23 4.10 26.14 8.12
C LYS A 23 3.33 24.97 8.75
N GLU A 24 3.07 23.91 8.00
CA GLU A 24 2.48 22.70 8.57
C GLU A 24 3.46 22.04 9.55
N PRO A 25 3.03 21.67 10.76
CA PRO A 25 3.91 21.02 11.72
C PRO A 25 4.36 19.67 11.16
N ARG A 26 5.62 19.60 10.73
CA ARG A 26 6.24 18.35 10.27
C ARG A 26 6.29 17.35 11.42
N VAL A 27 5.35 16.40 11.42
CA VAL A 27 5.31 15.35 12.43
C VAL A 27 6.45 14.37 12.15
N SER A 28 7.46 14.36 13.02
CA SER A 28 8.56 13.39 12.94
C SER A 28 8.06 11.97 13.23
N ILE A 29 8.68 10.94 12.63
CA ILE A 29 8.39 9.52 12.91
C ILE A 29 8.50 9.23 14.42
N LEU A 30 9.50 9.83 15.08
CA LEU A 30 9.65 9.71 16.53
C LEU A 30 8.49 10.39 17.27
N SER A 31 8.02 11.55 16.78
CA SER A 31 6.85 12.22 17.35
C SER A 31 5.57 11.40 17.20
N LEU A 32 5.40 10.66 16.09
CA LEU A 32 4.28 9.73 15.92
C LEU A 32 4.33 8.60 16.95
N ILE A 33 5.50 7.99 17.16
CA ILE A 33 5.67 6.87 18.10
C ILE A 33 5.50 7.31 19.57
N PHE A 34 6.01 8.48 19.94
CA PHE A 34 5.99 8.99 21.31
C PHE A 34 4.76 9.84 21.66
N SER A 35 3.93 10.23 20.68
CA SER A 35 2.70 10.97 20.92
C SER A 35 1.57 10.06 21.40
N SER A 36 0.99 10.41 22.56
CA SER A 36 -0.16 9.70 23.13
C SER A 36 -1.39 9.71 22.21
N VAL A 37 -1.54 10.75 21.38
CA VAL A 37 -2.68 10.93 20.46
C VAL A 37 -2.61 9.94 19.28
N TYR A 38 -1.42 9.68 18.75
CA TYR A 38 -1.23 8.84 17.56
C TYR A 38 -1.04 7.36 17.88
N ARG A 39 -0.80 7.00 19.16
CA ARG A 39 -0.46 5.64 19.57
C ARG A 39 -1.53 4.60 19.23
N GLN A 40 -2.81 4.95 19.35
CA GLN A 40 -3.90 4.02 19.00
C GLN A 40 -3.97 3.77 17.49
N GLN A 41 -3.81 4.82 16.68
CA GLN A 41 -3.81 4.71 15.21
C GLN A 41 -2.60 3.91 14.73
N LEU A 42 -1.43 4.16 15.30
CA LEU A 42 -0.20 3.38 15.07
C LEU A 42 -0.39 1.91 15.45
N PHE A 43 -0.99 1.64 16.61
CA PHE A 43 -1.23 0.26 17.04
C PHE A 43 -2.17 -0.48 16.08
N VAL A 44 -3.28 0.14 15.66
CA VAL A 44 -4.21 -0.46 14.70
C VAL A 44 -3.54 -0.69 13.35
N ALA A 45 -2.77 0.27 12.83
CA ALA A 45 -2.03 0.12 11.59
C ALA A 45 -0.99 -1.01 11.68
N LEU A 46 -0.25 -1.09 12.78
CA LEU A 46 0.75 -2.13 13.03
C LEU A 46 0.10 -3.51 13.15
N MET A 47 -1.00 -3.63 13.91
CA MET A 47 -1.75 -4.87 14.04
C MET A 47 -2.32 -5.31 12.69
N MET A 48 -2.89 -4.41 11.89
CA MET A 48 -3.34 -4.73 10.54
C MET A 48 -2.20 -5.29 9.68
N HIS A 49 -1.04 -4.63 9.68
CA HIS A 49 0.11 -5.09 8.90
C HIS A 49 0.64 -6.45 9.37
N LEU A 50 0.69 -6.66 10.69
CA LEU A 50 1.08 -7.94 11.27
C LEU A 50 0.07 -9.02 10.91
N SER A 51 -1.23 -8.78 11.04
CA SER A 51 -2.26 -9.74 10.65
C SER A 51 -2.16 -10.11 9.17
N GLN A 52 -1.86 -9.16 8.28
CA GLN A 52 -1.64 -9.43 6.86
C GLN A 52 -0.43 -10.35 6.62
N GLN A 53 0.70 -10.09 7.29
CA GLN A 53 1.91 -10.91 7.09
C GLN A 53 1.79 -12.29 7.78
N LEU A 54 1.22 -12.33 8.98
CA LEU A 54 1.02 -13.55 9.77
C LEU A 54 -0.06 -14.46 9.19
N SER A 55 -0.91 -13.97 8.28
CA SER A 55 -1.84 -14.83 7.53
C SER A 55 -1.10 -15.86 6.65
N GLY A 56 0.22 -15.71 6.45
CA GLY A 56 1.05 -16.61 5.67
C GLY A 56 0.90 -16.39 4.17
N ILE A 57 0.35 -15.26 3.73
CA ILE A 57 0.11 -14.99 2.30
C ILE A 57 1.42 -15.02 1.49
N ASN A 58 2.51 -14.50 2.05
CA ASN A 58 3.83 -14.58 1.39
C ASN A 58 4.31 -16.03 1.27
N ALA A 59 4.07 -16.88 2.27
CA ALA A 59 4.46 -18.28 2.20
C ALA A 59 3.72 -19.01 1.07
N ILE A 60 2.43 -18.70 0.85
CA ILE A 60 1.67 -19.18 -0.30
C ILE A 60 2.32 -18.70 -1.61
N PHE A 61 2.63 -17.41 -1.74
CA PHE A 61 3.24 -16.88 -2.97
C PHE A 61 4.60 -17.51 -3.28
N TYR A 62 5.47 -17.68 -2.28
CA TYR A 62 6.82 -18.22 -2.47
C TYR A 62 6.85 -19.75 -2.61
N TYR A 63 6.02 -20.46 -1.86
CA TYR A 63 6.11 -21.92 -1.73
C TYR A 63 4.91 -22.67 -2.33
N SER A 64 3.96 -22.00 -2.97
CA SER A 64 2.79 -22.65 -3.59
C SER A 64 3.16 -23.85 -4.48
N THR A 65 4.18 -23.72 -5.33
CA THR A 65 4.63 -24.82 -6.20
C THR A 65 5.12 -26.01 -5.39
N ALA A 66 5.91 -25.77 -4.33
CA ALA A 66 6.41 -26.81 -3.45
C ALA A 66 5.28 -27.46 -2.63
N ILE A 67 4.32 -26.66 -2.14
CA ILE A 67 3.13 -27.13 -1.42
C ILE A 67 2.28 -28.03 -2.33
N PHE A 68 2.00 -27.58 -3.56
CA PHE A 68 1.23 -28.37 -4.51
C PHE A 68 1.98 -29.62 -4.99
N ALA A 69 3.31 -29.55 -5.15
CA ALA A 69 4.13 -30.73 -5.44
C ALA A 69 4.05 -31.77 -4.30
N GLN A 70 4.17 -31.33 -3.05
CA GLN A 70 4.05 -32.20 -1.87
C GLN A 70 2.64 -32.77 -1.72
N ALA A 71 1.60 -32.03 -2.13
CA ALA A 71 0.22 -32.50 -2.17
C ALA A 71 -0.06 -33.50 -3.31
N GLY A 72 0.93 -33.82 -4.15
CA GLY A 72 0.79 -34.79 -5.25
C GLY A 72 0.19 -34.22 -6.53
N VAL A 73 0.16 -32.89 -6.70
CA VAL A 73 -0.27 -32.26 -7.95
C VAL A 73 0.76 -32.56 -9.03
N SER A 74 0.33 -33.16 -10.14
CA SER A 74 1.22 -33.58 -11.24
C SER A 74 1.87 -32.41 -11.97
N GLN A 75 1.21 -31.25 -12.03
CA GLN A 75 1.77 -30.02 -12.61
C GLN A 75 1.60 -28.81 -11.67
N PRO A 76 2.41 -28.72 -10.60
CA PRO A 76 2.27 -27.71 -9.53
C PRO A 76 2.34 -26.26 -10.02
N VAL A 77 3.09 -26.01 -11.10
CA VAL A 77 3.26 -24.68 -11.68
C VAL A 77 1.94 -24.10 -12.17
N TYR A 78 1.08 -24.91 -12.82
CA TYR A 78 -0.23 -24.42 -13.28
C TYR A 78 -1.17 -24.14 -12.10
N ALA A 79 -1.08 -24.92 -11.02
CA ALA A 79 -1.83 -24.63 -9.79
C ALA A 79 -1.38 -23.30 -9.15
N THR A 80 -0.07 -23.02 -9.12
CA THR A 80 0.46 -21.72 -8.67
C THR A 80 0.00 -20.56 -9.56
N ILE A 81 0.00 -20.72 -10.88
CA ILE A 81 -0.57 -19.71 -11.79
C ILE A 81 -2.04 -19.48 -11.46
N GLY A 82 -2.80 -20.54 -11.19
CA GLY A 82 -4.20 -20.46 -10.74
C GLY A 82 -4.37 -19.64 -9.46
N VAL A 83 -3.51 -19.83 -8.45
CA VAL A 83 -3.49 -19.00 -7.24
C VAL A 83 -3.29 -17.52 -7.57
N GLY A 84 -2.37 -17.20 -8.49
CA GLY A 84 -2.16 -15.83 -8.97
C GLY A 84 -3.38 -15.23 -9.67
N VAL A 85 -4.07 -16.01 -10.50
CA VAL A 85 -5.31 -15.60 -11.17
C VAL A 85 -6.41 -15.32 -10.15
N ILE A 86 -6.63 -16.23 -9.19
CA ILE A 86 -7.63 -16.06 -8.13
C ILE A 86 -7.31 -14.79 -7.33
N ASN A 87 -6.06 -14.61 -6.91
CA ASN A 87 -5.65 -13.41 -6.18
C ASN A 87 -5.94 -12.12 -6.98
N THR A 88 -5.66 -12.12 -8.29
CA THR A 88 -5.89 -10.96 -9.17
C THR A 88 -7.39 -10.65 -9.28
N VAL A 89 -8.22 -11.67 -9.51
CA VAL A 89 -9.69 -11.52 -9.59
C VAL A 89 -10.24 -10.98 -8.27
N PHE A 90 -9.86 -11.56 -7.13
CA PHE A 90 -10.30 -11.08 -5.83
C PHE A 90 -9.80 -9.67 -5.51
N THR A 91 -8.62 -9.29 -6.01
CA THR A 91 -8.12 -7.92 -5.88
C THR A 91 -9.01 -6.93 -6.64
N LEU A 92 -9.37 -7.24 -7.89
CA LEU A 92 -10.28 -6.40 -8.69
C LEU A 92 -11.67 -6.29 -8.05
N VAL A 93 -12.20 -7.43 -7.57
CA VAL A 93 -13.47 -7.47 -6.84
C VAL A 93 -13.38 -6.63 -5.57
N SER A 94 -12.31 -6.77 -4.79
CA SER A 94 -12.09 -5.99 -3.57
C SER A 94 -12.03 -4.49 -3.85
N VAL A 95 -11.36 -4.07 -4.93
CA VAL A 95 -11.33 -2.65 -5.34
C VAL A 95 -12.72 -2.15 -5.72
N ALA A 96 -13.52 -2.94 -6.46
CA ALA A 96 -14.88 -2.53 -6.78
C ALA A 96 -15.82 -2.49 -5.56
N LEU A 97 -15.57 -3.35 -4.57
CA LEU A 97 -16.35 -3.45 -3.34
C LEU A 97 -15.94 -2.41 -2.29
N VAL A 98 -14.67 -2.04 -2.17
CA VAL A 98 -14.21 -1.11 -1.13
C VAL A 98 -14.86 0.26 -1.28
N ASP A 99 -15.12 0.68 -2.52
CA ASP A 99 -15.82 1.92 -2.83
C ASP A 99 -17.31 1.88 -2.44
N LYS A 100 -17.93 0.68 -2.45
CA LYS A 100 -19.35 0.50 -2.12
C LYS A 100 -19.61 0.14 -0.66
N ALA A 101 -18.77 -0.67 -0.04
CA ALA A 101 -18.95 -1.19 1.31
C ALA A 101 -18.36 -0.28 2.39
N GLY A 102 -17.47 0.65 2.02
CA GLY A 102 -16.76 1.49 2.96
C GLY A 102 -15.52 0.82 3.53
N ARG A 103 -14.55 1.64 4.00
CA ARG A 103 -13.23 1.21 4.47
C ARG A 103 -13.19 0.83 5.96
N ARG A 104 -14.36 0.63 6.59
CA ARG A 104 -14.51 0.42 8.04
C ARG A 104 -14.74 -1.04 8.37
#